data_AF-A0A8S1GWL6-F1
#
_entry.id   AF-A0A8S1GWL6-F1
#
_cell.length_a   1.000
_cell.length_b   1.000
_cell.length_c   1.000
_cell.angle_alpha   90.00
_cell.angle_beta   90.00
_cell.angle_gamma   90.00
#
_symmetry.space_group_name_H-M   'P 1'
#
loop_
_entity.id
_entity.type
_entity.pdbx_description
1 polymer ?
#
loop_
_entity_poly.entity_id
_entity_poly.type
_entity_poly.pdbx_seq_one_letter_code
_entity_poly.pdbx_strand_id
1 'polypeptide(L)'
;MAALAELPKLPEEISDSLISKGKELRKVETSEKNVLPTKEDVEEEKKHVEMITGIEKFDNSQLKTIETAEKVVLPTSEDIKAERQHLELTKNIESFTPEKLKHTETHEKNMLPSKTDIAREKTLDLTTSFDKTTLKHVEPIIKTQVEVIDA
;
A
#
# COMPACT_ATOMS: atom_id res chain seq x y z
N MET A 1 46.82 -10.37 -49.40
CA MET A 1 47.17 -10.92 -48.08
C MET A 1 48.10 -9.92 -47.43
N ALA A 2 47.60 -9.07 -46.53
CA ALA A 2 48.45 -8.16 -45.78
C ALA A 2 49.39 -8.99 -44.91
N ALA A 3 50.69 -8.84 -45.14
CA ALA A 3 51.71 -9.59 -44.45
C ALA A 3 51.64 -9.30 -42.95
N LEU A 4 51.86 -10.33 -42.12
CA LEU A 4 51.93 -10.22 -40.65
C LEU A 4 52.91 -9.12 -40.14
N ALA A 5 53.72 -8.53 -41.01
CA ALA A 5 54.68 -7.47 -40.73
C ALA A 5 54.08 -6.07 -40.51
N GLU A 6 52.83 -5.80 -40.93
CA GLU A 6 52.20 -4.46 -40.79
C GLU A 6 51.36 -4.29 -39.52
N LEU A 7 51.27 -5.29 -38.65
CA LEU A 7 50.53 -5.16 -37.39
C LEU A 7 51.30 -4.29 -36.38
N PRO A 8 50.65 -3.30 -35.72
CA PRO A 8 51.30 -2.50 -34.69
C PRO A 8 51.80 -3.40 -33.56
N LYS A 9 53.12 -3.39 -33.34
CA LYS A 9 53.77 -4.16 -32.27
C LYS A 9 53.68 -3.39 -30.95
N LEU A 10 53.60 -4.12 -29.83
CA LEU A 10 53.71 -3.50 -28.52
C LEU A 10 55.07 -2.77 -28.40
N PRO A 11 55.11 -1.62 -27.69
CA PRO A 11 56.37 -0.96 -27.36
C PRO A 11 57.35 -1.92 -26.68
N GLU A 12 58.63 -1.89 -27.10
CA GLU A 12 59.67 -2.81 -26.64
C GLU A 12 59.81 -2.83 -25.12
N GLU A 13 59.64 -1.69 -24.43
CA GLU A 13 59.69 -1.62 -22.97
C GLU A 13 58.59 -2.43 -22.27
N ILE A 14 57.38 -2.49 -22.86
CA ILE A 14 56.24 -3.21 -22.28
C ILE A 14 56.38 -4.71 -22.58
N SER A 15 56.83 -5.06 -23.79
CA SER A 15 57.14 -6.46 -24.10
C SER A 15 58.27 -6.96 -23.22
N ASP A 16 59.34 -6.20 -23.07
CA ASP A 16 60.47 -6.58 -22.22
C ASP A 16 60.05 -6.66 -20.77
N SER A 17 59.23 -5.74 -20.25
CA SER A 17 58.72 -5.85 -18.89
C SER A 17 57.79 -7.05 -18.68
N LEU A 18 56.99 -7.46 -19.67
CA LEU A 18 56.12 -8.64 -19.57
C LEU A 18 56.90 -9.95 -19.75
N ILE A 19 57.96 -9.94 -20.56
CA ILE A 19 58.81 -11.10 -20.83
C ILE A 19 59.85 -11.29 -19.72
N SER A 20 60.49 -10.20 -19.26
CA SER A 20 61.54 -10.23 -18.23
C SER A 20 61.02 -10.18 -16.80
N LYS A 21 59.93 -9.42 -16.54
CA LYS A 21 59.27 -9.33 -15.23
C LYS A 21 57.90 -9.98 -15.25
N GLY A 22 57.76 -11.06 -16.03
CA GLY A 22 56.53 -11.85 -16.15
C GLY A 22 55.81 -11.91 -14.82
N LYS A 23 54.59 -11.37 -14.78
CA LYS A 23 53.82 -11.25 -13.54
C LYS A 23 53.72 -12.65 -12.93
N GLU A 24 54.41 -12.88 -11.83
CA GLU A 24 54.31 -14.12 -11.07
C GLU A 24 52.89 -14.19 -10.51
N LEU A 25 51.99 -14.78 -11.29
CA LEU A 25 50.67 -15.15 -10.81
C LEU A 25 50.89 -16.21 -9.74
N ARG A 26 50.26 -16.03 -8.58
CA ARG A 26 50.30 -17.04 -7.53
C ARG A 26 49.86 -18.37 -8.15
N LYS A 27 50.70 -19.40 -8.06
CA LYS A 27 50.30 -20.76 -8.39
C LYS A 27 49.10 -21.10 -7.50
N VAL A 28 47.93 -21.22 -8.11
CA VAL A 28 46.75 -21.78 -7.48
C VAL A 28 46.70 -23.23 -7.92
N GLU A 29 46.73 -24.16 -6.97
CA GLU A 29 46.47 -25.57 -7.26
C GLU A 29 45.02 -25.70 -7.74
N THR A 30 44.84 -26.05 -9.01
CA THR A 30 43.54 -26.42 -9.55
C THR A 30 43.27 -27.87 -9.18
N SER A 31 42.41 -28.10 -8.18
CA SER A 31 41.90 -29.44 -7.89
C SER A 31 40.73 -29.75 -8.82
N GLU A 32 40.87 -30.79 -9.63
CA GLU A 32 39.76 -31.38 -10.38
C GLU A 32 38.90 -32.17 -9.39
N LYS A 33 37.75 -31.61 -8.98
CA LYS A 33 36.83 -32.27 -8.06
C LYS A 33 35.97 -33.31 -8.79
N ASN A 34 36.60 -34.34 -9.34
CA ASN A 34 35.92 -35.55 -9.77
C ASN A 34 35.73 -36.46 -8.55
N VAL A 35 34.89 -36.02 -7.62
CA VAL A 35 34.52 -36.84 -6.48
C VAL A 35 33.56 -37.91 -7.00
N LEU A 36 33.91 -39.18 -6.80
CA LEU A 36 32.98 -40.26 -7.07
C LEU A 36 31.78 -40.13 -6.12
N PRO A 37 30.56 -40.50 -6.58
CA PRO A 37 29.41 -40.58 -5.70
C PRO A 37 29.75 -41.38 -4.44
N THR A 38 29.33 -40.88 -3.30
CA THR A 38 29.47 -41.57 -2.02
C THR A 38 28.54 -42.79 -1.97
N LYS A 39 28.73 -43.67 -0.99
CA LYS A 39 27.84 -44.84 -0.85
C LYS A 39 26.42 -44.39 -0.52
N GLU A 40 26.31 -43.32 0.27
CA GLU A 40 25.08 -42.66 0.65
C GLU A 40 24.34 -42.13 -0.59
N ASP A 41 25.04 -41.44 -1.51
CA ASP A 41 24.45 -40.93 -2.76
C ASP A 41 23.83 -42.05 -3.60
N VAL A 42 24.51 -43.19 -3.71
CA VAL A 42 24.03 -44.36 -4.47
C VAL A 42 22.84 -45.04 -3.78
N GLU A 43 22.84 -45.12 -2.45
CA GLU A 43 21.73 -45.68 -1.69
C GLU A 43 20.48 -44.81 -1.78
N GLU A 44 20.63 -43.49 -1.75
CA GLU A 44 19.52 -42.55 -1.93
C GLU A 44 18.94 -42.62 -3.34
N GLU A 45 19.80 -42.66 -4.36
CA GLU A 45 19.37 -42.79 -5.75
C GLU A 45 18.64 -44.13 -5.97
N LYS A 46 19.13 -45.22 -5.39
CA LYS A 46 18.46 -46.52 -5.46
C LYS A 46 17.06 -46.49 -4.83
N LYS A 47 16.91 -45.88 -3.65
CA LYS A 47 15.60 -45.71 -2.99
C LYS A 47 14.65 -44.86 -3.85
N HIS A 48 15.15 -43.80 -4.48
CA HIS A 48 14.36 -42.93 -5.34
C HIS A 48 13.87 -43.67 -6.60
N VAL A 49 14.77 -44.43 -7.24
CA VAL A 49 14.43 -45.26 -8.41
C VAL A 49 13.43 -46.36 -8.04
N GLU A 50 13.62 -47.04 -6.91
CA GLU A 50 12.66 -48.04 -6.42
C GLU A 50 11.27 -47.44 -6.15
N MET A 51 11.21 -46.22 -5.58
CA MET A 51 9.95 -45.51 -5.37
C MET A 51 9.26 -45.15 -6.68
N ILE A 52 9.99 -44.56 -7.63
CA ILE A 52 9.43 -44.18 -8.95
C ILE A 52 8.92 -45.41 -9.68
N THR A 53 9.74 -46.47 -9.76
CA THR A 53 9.34 -47.70 -10.46
C THR A 53 8.16 -48.40 -9.78
N GLY A 54 8.04 -48.30 -8.46
CA GLY A 54 6.87 -48.76 -7.71
C GLY A 54 5.60 -47.99 -8.07
N ILE A 55 5.69 -46.67 -8.24
CA ILE A 55 4.57 -45.81 -8.66
C ILE A 55 4.20 -46.07 -10.12
N GLU A 56 5.18 -46.18 -11.02
CA GLU A 56 4.95 -46.46 -12.45
C GLU A 56 4.25 -47.79 -12.69
N LYS A 57 4.58 -48.81 -11.88
CA LYS A 57 4.00 -50.15 -11.98
C LYS A 57 2.80 -50.35 -11.07
N PHE A 58 2.38 -49.31 -10.36
CA PHE A 58 1.26 -49.42 -9.44
C PHE A 58 -0.03 -49.73 -10.20
N ASP A 59 -0.65 -50.86 -9.86
CA ASP A 59 -1.91 -51.28 -10.43
C ASP A 59 -3.08 -50.60 -9.70
N ASN A 60 -3.78 -49.72 -10.40
CA ASN A 60 -4.91 -48.97 -9.84
C ASN A 60 -6.08 -49.86 -9.42
N SER A 61 -6.15 -51.11 -9.90
CA SER A 61 -7.20 -52.06 -9.52
C SER A 61 -7.07 -52.55 -8.07
N GLN A 62 -5.89 -52.35 -7.48
CA GLN A 62 -5.61 -52.64 -6.07
C GLN A 62 -6.17 -51.57 -5.13
N LEU A 63 -6.58 -50.41 -5.66
CA LEU A 63 -7.25 -49.38 -4.87
C LEU A 63 -8.62 -49.89 -4.41
N LYS A 64 -8.91 -49.70 -3.13
CA LYS A 64 -10.24 -50.02 -2.59
C LYS A 64 -11.26 -49.05 -3.18
N THR A 65 -12.26 -49.58 -3.87
CA THR A 65 -13.43 -48.80 -4.29
C THR A 65 -14.14 -48.28 -3.05
N ILE A 66 -14.31 -46.96 -2.98
CA ILE A 66 -15.09 -46.30 -1.94
C ILE A 66 -16.22 -45.52 -2.61
N GLU A 67 -17.43 -45.60 -2.04
CA GLU A 67 -18.55 -44.76 -2.48
C GLU A 67 -18.26 -43.32 -2.05
N THR A 68 -18.02 -42.46 -3.03
CA THR A 68 -17.88 -41.01 -2.80
C THR A 68 -19.25 -40.37 -2.98
N ALA A 69 -19.79 -39.82 -1.89
CA ALA A 69 -21.02 -39.03 -1.95
C ALA A 69 -20.65 -37.58 -2.31
N GLU A 70 -20.64 -37.25 -3.60
CA GLU A 70 -20.58 -35.85 -4.03
C GLU A 70 -21.93 -35.19 -3.74
N LYS A 71 -21.94 -34.28 -2.76
CA LYS A 71 -23.16 -33.58 -2.37
C LYS A 71 -23.49 -32.46 -3.36
N VAL A 72 -24.01 -32.83 -4.54
CA VAL A 72 -24.59 -31.86 -5.48
C VAL A 72 -25.93 -31.41 -4.92
N VAL A 73 -25.91 -30.38 -4.07
CA VAL A 73 -27.15 -29.75 -3.59
C VAL A 73 -27.65 -28.84 -4.70
N LEU A 74 -28.80 -29.16 -5.26
CA LEU A 74 -29.49 -28.24 -6.18
C LEU A 74 -29.89 -26.97 -5.41
N PRO A 75 -29.83 -25.79 -6.04
CA PRO A 75 -30.36 -24.57 -5.45
C PRO A 75 -31.78 -24.78 -4.96
N THR A 76 -32.07 -24.31 -3.75
CA THR A 76 -33.41 -24.43 -3.17
C THR A 76 -34.38 -23.46 -3.87
N SER A 77 -35.68 -23.65 -3.66
CA SER A 77 -36.69 -22.70 -4.15
C SER A 77 -36.48 -21.29 -3.59
N GLU A 78 -35.93 -21.18 -2.38
CA GLU A 78 -35.62 -19.90 -1.72
C GLU A 78 -34.45 -19.20 -2.42
N ASP A 79 -33.38 -19.93 -2.73
CA ASP A 79 -32.22 -19.39 -3.46
C ASP A 79 -32.62 -18.79 -4.82
N ILE A 80 -33.49 -19.49 -5.55
CA ILE A 80 -33.99 -19.02 -6.85
C ILE A 80 -34.86 -17.78 -6.70
N LYS A 81 -35.68 -17.70 -5.64
CA LYS A 81 -36.51 -16.51 -5.38
C LYS A 81 -35.67 -15.31 -4.99
N ALA A 82 -34.66 -15.50 -4.14
CA ALA A 82 -33.74 -14.46 -3.74
C ALA A 82 -32.99 -13.89 -4.95
N GLU A 83 -32.46 -14.77 -5.82
CA GLU A 83 -31.79 -14.35 -7.05
C GLU A 83 -32.71 -13.55 -7.98
N ARG A 84 -33.95 -14.02 -8.17
CA ARG A 84 -34.95 -13.28 -8.97
C ARG A 84 -35.26 -11.90 -8.41
N GLN A 85 -35.45 -11.79 -7.10
CA GLN A 85 -35.71 -10.51 -6.43
C GLN A 85 -34.54 -9.55 -6.58
N HIS A 86 -33.31 -10.05 -6.42
CA HIS A 86 -32.10 -9.25 -6.60
C HIS A 86 -31.98 -8.72 -8.05
N LEU A 87 -32.14 -9.59 -9.04
CA LEU A 87 -32.12 -9.21 -10.45
C LEU A 87 -33.19 -8.17 -10.80
N GLU A 88 -34.41 -8.34 -10.28
CA GLU A 88 -35.50 -7.40 -10.49
C GLU A 88 -35.20 -6.03 -9.87
N LEU A 89 -34.67 -6.01 -8.65
CA LEU A 89 -34.25 -4.77 -7.99
C LEU A 89 -33.17 -4.05 -8.79
N THR A 90 -32.11 -4.75 -9.19
CA THR A 90 -31.01 -4.15 -9.96
C THR A 90 -31.51 -3.59 -11.29
N LYS A 91 -32.36 -4.34 -12.01
CA LYS A 91 -32.96 -3.87 -13.26
C LYS A 91 -33.83 -2.63 -13.07
N ASN A 92 -34.59 -2.57 -11.98
CA ASN A 92 -35.42 -1.40 -11.65
C ASN A 92 -34.56 -0.16 -11.34
N ILE A 93 -33.41 -0.35 -10.69
CA ILE A 93 -32.45 0.73 -10.43
C ILE A 93 -31.79 1.19 -11.73
N GLU A 94 -31.34 0.26 -12.58
CA GLU A 94 -30.72 0.59 -13.88
C GLU A 94 -31.66 1.36 -14.81
N SER A 95 -32.95 1.04 -14.79
CA SER A 95 -33.98 1.72 -15.58
C SER A 95 -34.62 2.93 -14.89
N PHE A 96 -34.14 3.31 -13.70
CA PHE A 96 -34.66 4.46 -12.98
C PHE A 96 -34.18 5.76 -13.62
N THR A 97 -35.12 6.60 -14.04
CA THR A 97 -34.83 7.94 -14.56
C THR A 97 -35.03 8.99 -13.48
N PRO A 98 -34.09 9.93 -13.29
CA PRO A 98 -34.19 10.97 -12.25
C PRO A 98 -35.37 11.92 -12.46
N GLU A 99 -35.97 11.97 -13.65
CA GLU A 99 -37.22 12.69 -13.94
C GLU A 99 -38.42 12.18 -13.12
N LYS A 100 -38.37 10.93 -12.64
CA LYS A 100 -39.39 10.36 -11.75
C LYS A 100 -39.25 10.87 -10.31
N LEU A 101 -38.17 11.56 -9.95
CA LEU A 101 -38.00 12.17 -8.65
C LEU A 101 -38.88 13.42 -8.55
N LYS A 102 -39.55 13.58 -7.41
CA LYS A 102 -40.32 14.80 -7.14
C LYS A 102 -39.35 15.97 -6.96
N HIS A 103 -39.70 17.11 -7.53
CA HIS A 103 -38.95 18.35 -7.30
C HIS A 103 -38.97 18.71 -5.81
N THR A 104 -37.81 19.10 -5.29
CA THR A 104 -37.65 19.60 -3.93
C THR A 104 -36.68 20.77 -3.95
N GLU A 105 -37.04 21.86 -3.27
CA GLU A 105 -36.15 23.01 -3.07
C GLU A 105 -35.25 22.73 -1.86
N THR A 106 -33.93 22.83 -2.05
CA THR A 106 -32.93 22.67 -0.97
C THR A 106 -32.38 24.04 -0.56
N HIS A 107 -32.40 24.32 0.75
CA HIS A 107 -31.79 25.54 1.32
C HIS A 107 -30.47 25.20 2.02
N GLU A 108 -29.36 25.41 1.33
CA GLU A 108 -28.02 25.33 1.93
C GLU A 108 -27.70 26.64 2.66
N LYS A 109 -27.68 26.61 3.99
CA LYS A 109 -27.34 27.79 4.82
C LYS A 109 -25.84 27.90 5.04
N ASN A 110 -25.09 28.17 3.99
CA ASN A 110 -23.69 28.56 4.09
C ASN A 110 -23.58 30.10 4.11
N MET A 111 -24.07 30.74 5.17
CA MET A 111 -23.95 32.20 5.31
C MET A 111 -22.61 32.55 5.94
N LEU A 112 -21.85 33.42 5.27
CA LEU A 112 -20.66 34.04 5.87
C LEU A 112 -21.09 34.83 7.12
N PRO A 113 -20.29 34.83 8.20
CA PRO A 113 -20.55 35.66 9.37
C PRO A 113 -20.80 37.12 8.98
N SER A 114 -21.82 37.75 9.56
CA SER A 114 -22.09 39.16 9.27
C SER A 114 -21.01 40.06 9.88
N LYS A 115 -20.89 41.29 9.38
CA LYS A 115 -19.96 42.29 9.97
C LYS A 115 -20.22 42.51 11.46
N THR A 116 -21.48 42.42 11.89
CA THR A 116 -21.89 42.54 13.30
C THR A 116 -21.38 41.37 14.12
N ASP A 117 -21.42 40.15 13.58
CA ASP A 117 -20.95 38.95 14.27
C ASP A 117 -19.44 39.00 14.49
N ILE A 118 -18.70 39.41 13.44
CA ILE A 118 -17.26 39.62 13.51
C ILE A 118 -16.91 40.74 14.50
N ALA A 119 -17.65 41.85 14.49
CA ALA A 119 -17.40 42.97 15.40
C ALA A 119 -17.65 42.59 16.87
N ARG A 120 -18.69 41.79 17.14
CA ARG A 120 -19.02 41.29 18.47
C ARG A 120 -17.89 40.41 19.02
N GLU A 121 -17.41 39.46 18.22
CA GLU A 121 -16.30 38.58 18.59
C GLU A 121 -15.02 39.39 18.89
N LYS A 122 -14.64 40.31 18.00
CA LYS A 122 -13.48 41.18 18.20
C LYS A 122 -13.57 42.06 19.45
N THR A 123 -14.77 42.52 19.80
CA THR A 123 -14.96 43.32 21.01
C THR A 123 -14.74 42.48 22.25
N LEU A 124 -15.22 41.23 22.26
CA LEU A 124 -15.00 40.32 23.38
C LEU A 124 -13.50 40.07 23.59
N ASP A 125 -12.75 39.79 22.52
CA ASP A 125 -11.29 39.62 22.57
C ASP A 125 -10.55 40.88 23.06
N LEU A 126 -11.03 42.06 22.66
CA LEU A 126 -10.45 43.32 23.11
C LEU A 126 -10.72 43.57 24.61
N THR A 127 -11.89 43.16 25.11
CA THR A 127 -12.21 43.31 26.54
C THR A 127 -11.42 42.37 27.44
N THR A 128 -11.08 41.16 26.99
CA THR A 128 -10.26 40.21 27.78
C THR A 128 -8.82 40.68 27.90
N SER A 129 -8.32 41.40 26.89
CA SER A 129 -6.96 41.96 26.85
C SER A 129 -6.84 43.39 27.39
N PHE A 130 -7.92 43.96 27.92
CA PHE A 130 -7.93 45.34 28.41
C PHE A 130 -7.21 45.51 29.75
N ASP A 131 -6.12 46.28 29.74
CA ASP A 131 -5.33 46.63 30.94
C ASP A 131 -5.90 47.85 31.68
N LYS A 132 -6.53 47.59 32.83
CA LYS A 132 -7.13 48.62 33.70
C LYS A 132 -6.10 49.56 34.33
N THR A 133 -4.81 49.17 34.39
CA THR A 133 -3.76 50.01 34.99
C THR A 133 -3.40 51.22 34.14
N THR A 134 -3.78 51.21 32.86
CA THR A 134 -3.59 52.33 31.94
C THR A 134 -4.60 53.47 32.12
N LEU A 135 -5.65 53.28 32.94
CA LEU A 135 -6.67 54.29 33.18
C LEU A 135 -6.14 55.39 34.11
N LYS A 136 -6.38 56.66 33.71
CA LYS A 136 -6.05 57.81 34.54
C LYS A 136 -6.95 57.85 35.78
N HIS A 137 -6.36 58.04 36.96
CA HIS A 137 -7.10 58.21 38.20
C HIS A 137 -7.86 59.55 38.22
N VAL A 138 -9.09 59.54 38.74
CA VAL A 138 -9.92 60.73 38.97
C VAL A 138 -10.60 60.60 40.33
N GLU A 139 -10.42 61.60 41.20
CA GLU A 139 -11.11 61.69 42.50
C GLU A 139 -12.44 62.48 42.34
N PRO A 140 -13.61 61.90 42.69
CA PRO A 140 -14.89 62.60 42.56
C PRO A 140 -15.14 63.56 43.73
N ILE A 141 -15.56 64.79 43.41
CA ILE A 141 -16.04 65.78 44.41
C ILE A 141 -17.56 65.64 44.53
N ILE A 142 -18.05 65.09 45.64
CA ILE A 142 -19.48 64.97 45.92
C ILE A 142 -19.95 66.24 46.66
N LYS A 143 -20.77 67.06 46.00
CA LYS A 143 -21.46 68.19 46.65
C LYS A 143 -22.80 67.70 47.20
N THR A 144 -22.90 67.53 48.51
CA THR A 144 -24.07 66.98 49.22
C THR A 144 -25.10 68.02 49.66
N GLN A 145 -24.94 69.28 49.28
CA GLN A 145 -25.86 70.34 49.69
C GLN A 145 -26.81 70.69 48.54
N VAL A 146 -28.10 70.39 48.73
CA VAL A 146 -29.20 70.88 47.89
C VAL A 146 -29.63 72.23 48.47
N GLU A 147 -29.32 73.33 47.78
CA GLU A 147 -29.96 74.62 48.02
C GLU A 147 -31.40 74.53 47.51
N VAL A 148 -32.37 74.47 48.43
CA VAL A 148 -33.79 74.58 48.08
C VAL A 148 -34.09 76.07 47.87
N ILE A 149 -34.33 76.44 46.61
CA ILE A 149 -34.85 77.75 46.24
C ILE A 149 -36.38 77.61 46.29
N ASP A 150 -37.04 78.18 47.31
CA ASP A 150 -38.51 78.22 47.37
C ASP A 150 -39.05 79.25 46.36
N ALA A 151 -39.94 78.74 45.49
CA ALA A 151 -40.88 79.38 44.54
C ALA A 151 -40.51 80.72 43.87
#